data_AF-A0A6L4B1I8-F1
#
_entry.id   AF-A0A6L4B1I8-F1
#
_cell.length_a   1.000
_cell.length_b   1.000
_cell.length_c   1.000
_cell.angle_alpha   90.00
_cell.angle_beta   90.00
_cell.angle_gamma   90.00
#
_symmetry.space_group_name_H-M   'P 1'
#
loop_
_entity.id
_entity.type
_entity.pdbx_description
1 polymer ?
#
loop_
_entity_poly.entity_id
_entity_poly.type
_entity_poly.pdbx_seq_one_letter_code
_entity_poly.pdbx_strand_id
1 'polypeptide(L)'
;PGEPPRLDACGMRLTRAWRHLDRGSGEPDHGQYARRERVFGATGAASLWRRAALEDVAIDGELFDERFHSYREDAELCFRLREREWEVVYEPAARCEHRRRVTPAGRRALPPEVNRRSLQNRYLWRCGHQSAGNFLATLPWTLGRDLAALAWVLACERSSLAAYAWLWRHRGEMRERRRQLRARRTAPAGAVERWFGRPGEAW
;
A
#
# COMPACT_ATOMS: atom_id res chain seq x y z
N PRO A 1 16.24 -7.59 32.69
CA PRO A 1 15.53 -7.99 31.45
C PRO A 1 15.50 -6.83 30.46
N GLY A 2 16.19 -6.97 29.31
CA GLY A 2 16.23 -5.91 28.29
C GLY A 2 14.86 -5.67 27.65
N GLU A 3 14.67 -4.46 27.10
CA GLU A 3 13.45 -4.14 26.34
C GLU A 3 13.34 -5.13 25.15
N PRO A 4 12.18 -5.77 24.93
CA PRO A 4 11.98 -6.67 23.81
C PRO A 4 12.24 -5.94 22.47
N PRO A 5 12.78 -6.63 21.45
CA PRO A 5 12.98 -6.02 20.14
C PRO A 5 11.64 -5.56 19.56
N ARG A 6 11.68 -4.54 18.70
CA ARG A 6 10.47 -4.02 18.04
C ARG A 6 10.31 -4.62 16.66
N LEU A 7 9.06 -4.95 16.34
CA LEU A 7 8.70 -5.49 15.03
C LEU A 7 8.73 -4.38 13.98
N ASP A 8 9.36 -4.66 12.84
CA ASP A 8 9.34 -3.74 11.69
C ASP A 8 8.04 -3.89 10.89
N ALA A 9 7.80 -5.09 10.35
CA ALA A 9 6.60 -5.46 9.60
C ALA A 9 6.40 -6.99 9.60
N CYS A 10 5.20 -7.45 9.93
CA CYS A 10 4.77 -8.86 9.87
C CYS A 10 3.79 -9.08 8.72
N GLY A 11 4.01 -8.39 7.59
CA GLY A 11 3.05 -8.26 6.48
C GLY A 11 2.38 -6.89 6.44
N MET A 12 1.42 -6.71 5.55
CA MET A 12 0.64 -5.48 5.39
C MET A 12 -0.82 -5.69 5.80
N ARG A 13 -1.41 -4.66 6.41
CA ARG A 13 -2.86 -4.54 6.62
C ARG A 13 -3.43 -3.39 5.81
N LEU A 14 -4.66 -3.55 5.32
CA LEU A 14 -5.36 -2.56 4.53
C LEU A 14 -6.52 -1.95 5.32
N THR A 15 -6.61 -0.62 5.37
CA THR A 15 -7.72 0.08 6.06
C THR A 15 -8.79 0.54 5.08
N ARG A 16 -10.02 0.72 5.57
CA ARG A 16 -11.14 1.28 4.79
C ARG A 16 -10.89 2.71 4.29
N ALA A 17 -9.92 3.42 4.87
CA ALA A 17 -9.49 4.74 4.38
C ALA A 17 -8.46 4.64 3.23
N TRP A 18 -8.32 3.46 2.62
CA TRP A 18 -7.35 3.16 1.58
C TRP A 18 -5.94 3.53 2.04
N ARG A 19 -5.49 2.85 3.09
CA ARG A 19 -4.09 2.91 3.54
C ARG A 19 -3.59 1.48 3.72
N HIS A 20 -2.43 1.17 3.16
CA HIS A 20 -1.64 0.06 3.67
C HIS A 20 -0.82 0.55 4.87
N LEU A 21 -0.65 -0.33 5.84
CA LEU A 21 0.20 -0.15 7.00
C LEU A 21 0.93 -1.46 7.25
N ASP A 22 2.14 -1.36 7.74
CA ASP A 22 2.90 -2.52 8.19
C ASP A 22 2.20 -3.11 9.43
N ARG A 23 1.87 -4.40 9.37
CA ARG A 23 1.26 -5.16 10.46
C ARG A 23 2.30 -5.35 11.57
N GLY A 24 1.93 -5.07 12.82
CA GLY A 24 2.84 -5.19 13.97
C GLY A 24 3.89 -4.09 14.10
N SER A 25 3.95 -3.13 13.16
CA SER A 25 5.05 -2.16 13.12
C SER A 25 5.13 -1.30 14.39
N GLY A 26 6.30 -1.30 15.01
CA GLY A 26 6.60 -0.57 16.25
C GLY A 26 6.15 -1.28 17.52
N GLU A 27 5.41 -2.38 17.42
CA GLU A 27 5.00 -3.20 18.57
C GLU A 27 6.22 -3.96 19.13
N PRO A 28 6.35 -4.07 20.46
CA PRO A 28 7.24 -5.04 21.09
C PRO A 28 6.97 -6.46 20.59
N ASP A 29 8.02 -7.22 20.28
CA ASP A 29 7.89 -8.63 19.92
C ASP A 29 7.74 -9.49 21.18
N HIS A 30 6.50 -9.96 21.40
CA HIS A 30 6.13 -10.91 22.45
C HIS A 30 5.76 -12.29 21.86
N GLY A 31 6.05 -12.52 20.57
CA GLY A 31 5.59 -13.71 19.85
C GLY A 31 4.13 -13.66 19.39
N GLN A 32 3.51 -12.47 19.38
CA GLN A 32 2.11 -12.29 18.97
C GLN A 32 1.86 -12.59 17.48
N TYR A 33 2.91 -12.68 16.67
CA TYR A 33 2.87 -13.13 15.27
C TYR A 33 3.62 -14.45 15.07
N ALA A 34 3.53 -15.40 16.00
CA ALA A 34 4.24 -16.70 15.90
C ALA A 34 3.63 -17.69 14.89
N ARG A 35 2.55 -17.32 14.19
CA ARG A 35 1.83 -18.21 13.25
C ARG A 35 2.00 -17.76 11.81
N ARG A 36 2.14 -18.73 10.93
CA ARG A 36 2.09 -18.53 9.48
C ARG A 36 0.68 -18.13 9.06
N GLU A 37 0.56 -17.05 8.29
CA GLU A 37 -0.74 -16.47 7.94
C GLU A 37 -0.75 -15.91 6.52
N ARG A 38 -1.92 -15.95 5.88
CA ARG A 38 -2.21 -15.14 4.69
C ARG A 38 -2.36 -13.69 5.12
N VAL A 39 -1.67 -12.78 4.43
CA VAL A 39 -1.67 -11.34 4.72
C VAL A 39 -1.94 -10.55 3.46
N PHE A 40 -2.58 -9.39 3.53
CA PHE A 40 -2.95 -8.64 2.33
C PHE A 40 -1.78 -8.46 1.34
N GLY A 41 -0.63 -8.05 1.87
CA GLY A 41 0.61 -7.83 1.14
C GLY A 41 1.82 -7.92 2.03
N ALA A 42 3.00 -7.65 1.48
CA ALA A 42 4.27 -7.66 2.19
C ALA A 42 5.10 -6.44 1.80
N THR A 43 5.95 -5.97 2.73
CA THR A 43 6.82 -4.79 2.50
C THR A 43 7.95 -5.10 1.54
N GLY A 44 8.32 -4.12 0.70
CA GLY A 44 9.50 -4.21 -0.14
C GLY A 44 10.82 -4.43 0.63
N ALA A 45 10.85 -4.16 1.95
CA ALA A 45 12.06 -4.34 2.77
C ALA A 45 12.49 -5.81 2.90
N ALA A 46 11.54 -6.74 2.91
CA ALA A 46 11.79 -8.15 3.21
C ALA A 46 10.71 -9.06 2.62
N SER A 47 10.70 -9.17 1.30
CA SER A 47 9.76 -10.03 0.57
C SER A 47 10.48 -10.93 -0.42
N LEU A 48 10.05 -12.19 -0.52
CA LEU A 48 10.44 -13.13 -1.57
C LEU A 48 9.26 -13.39 -2.48
N TRP A 49 9.46 -13.20 -3.77
CA TRP A 49 8.40 -13.36 -4.76
C TRP A 49 8.72 -14.51 -5.71
N ARG A 50 7.68 -15.27 -6.09
CA ARG A 50 7.80 -16.24 -7.18
C ARG A 50 7.98 -15.48 -8.49
N ARG A 51 9.01 -15.82 -9.27
CA ARG A 51 9.27 -15.21 -10.59
C ARG A 51 8.02 -15.20 -11.48
N ALA A 52 7.35 -16.35 -11.60
CA ALA A 52 6.11 -16.47 -12.38
C ALA A 52 5.00 -15.51 -11.91
N ALA A 53 4.91 -15.20 -10.61
CA ALA A 53 3.94 -14.23 -10.10
C ALA A 53 4.32 -12.81 -10.50
N LEU A 54 5.61 -12.45 -10.45
CA LEU A 54 6.09 -11.13 -10.89
C LEU A 54 5.88 -10.91 -12.40
N GLU A 55 6.22 -11.92 -13.21
CA GLU A 55 6.02 -11.89 -14.67
C GLU A 55 4.54 -11.78 -15.03
N ASP A 56 3.67 -12.47 -14.29
CA ASP A 56 2.22 -12.44 -14.49
C ASP A 56 1.60 -11.07 -14.17
N VAL A 57 2.07 -10.40 -13.11
CA VAL A 57 1.51 -9.11 -12.68
C VAL A 57 2.20 -7.89 -13.29
N ALA A 58 3.30 -8.09 -14.02
CA ALA A 58 3.95 -7.04 -14.78
C ALA A 58 2.99 -6.49 -15.85
N ILE A 59 3.07 -5.18 -16.09
CA ILE A 59 2.28 -4.51 -17.13
C ILE A 59 3.27 -3.85 -18.06
N ASP A 60 3.19 -4.17 -19.34
CA ASP A 60 4.11 -3.68 -20.37
C ASP A 60 5.59 -3.95 -20.03
N GLY A 61 5.87 -5.07 -19.35
CA GLY A 61 7.21 -5.45 -18.89
C GLY A 61 7.64 -4.78 -17.58
N GLU A 62 6.86 -3.84 -17.04
CA GLU A 62 7.19 -3.10 -15.83
C GLU A 62 6.66 -3.80 -14.57
N LEU A 63 7.58 -4.09 -13.64
CA LEU A 63 7.21 -4.60 -12.32
C LEU A 63 6.73 -3.49 -11.39
N PHE A 64 7.33 -2.31 -11.41
CA PHE A 64 6.88 -1.16 -10.62
C PHE A 64 6.54 -0.01 -11.55
N ASP A 65 5.44 0.68 -11.27
CA ASP A 65 5.06 1.88 -11.99
C ASP A 65 5.99 3.03 -11.59
N GLU A 66 6.83 3.49 -12.53
CA GLU A 66 7.86 4.51 -12.30
C GLU A 66 7.30 5.82 -11.74
N ARG A 67 6.01 6.10 -11.97
CA ARG A 67 5.33 7.30 -11.45
C ARG A 67 5.27 7.31 -9.92
N PHE A 68 5.35 6.15 -9.26
CA PHE A 68 5.41 6.10 -7.80
C PHE A 68 6.74 6.66 -7.29
N HIS A 69 7.86 6.30 -7.93
CA HIS A 69 9.24 6.60 -7.54
C HIS A 69 9.64 6.13 -6.12
N SER A 70 8.87 6.45 -5.08
CA SER A 70 9.08 6.04 -3.70
C SER A 70 7.76 5.96 -2.94
N TYR A 71 7.64 4.97 -2.07
CA TYR A 71 6.47 4.67 -1.25
C TYR A 71 5.25 4.21 -2.06
N ARG A 72 4.64 3.11 -1.60
CA ARG A 72 3.42 2.49 -2.11
C ARG A 72 3.57 1.65 -3.38
N GLU A 73 4.74 1.62 -4.01
CA GLU A 73 5.04 0.73 -5.14
C GLU A 73 4.91 -0.74 -4.75
N ASP A 74 5.34 -1.09 -3.54
CA ASP A 74 5.21 -2.43 -2.96
C ASP A 74 3.75 -2.79 -2.66
N ALA A 75 2.99 -1.85 -2.11
CA ALA A 75 1.56 -2.03 -1.87
C ALA A 75 0.77 -2.13 -3.18
N GLU A 76 1.10 -1.34 -4.21
CA GLU A 76 0.48 -1.43 -5.54
C GLU A 76 0.75 -2.79 -6.18
N LEU A 77 1.99 -3.30 -6.08
CA LEU A 77 2.33 -4.65 -6.51
C LEU A 77 1.48 -5.71 -5.78
N CYS A 78 1.32 -5.58 -4.46
CA CYS A 78 0.48 -6.49 -3.68
C CYS A 78 -0.99 -6.47 -4.12
N PHE A 79 -1.52 -5.32 -4.53
CA PHE A 79 -2.85 -5.26 -5.12
C PHE A 79 -2.94 -6.05 -6.42
N ARG A 80 -1.99 -5.86 -7.33
CA ARG A 80 -1.96 -6.61 -8.59
C ARG A 80 -1.87 -8.11 -8.35
N LEU A 81 -1.01 -8.54 -7.42
CA LEU A 81 -0.92 -9.95 -7.01
C LEU A 81 -2.28 -10.49 -6.55
N ARG A 82 -2.98 -9.75 -5.67
CA ARG A 82 -4.31 -10.14 -5.19
C ARG A 82 -5.38 -10.14 -6.29
N GLU A 83 -5.32 -9.21 -7.23
CA GLU A 83 -6.24 -9.13 -8.37
C GLU A 83 -5.98 -10.21 -9.44
N ARG A 84 -4.77 -10.79 -9.42
CA ARG A 84 -4.34 -11.96 -10.20
C ARG A 84 -4.39 -13.26 -9.37
N GLU A 85 -5.08 -13.22 -8.22
CA GLU A 85 -5.33 -14.37 -7.34
C GLU A 85 -4.09 -15.01 -6.69
N TRP A 86 -2.93 -14.35 -6.78
CA TRP A 86 -1.76 -14.74 -6.00
C TRP A 86 -1.96 -14.48 -4.51
N GLU A 87 -1.51 -15.43 -3.70
CA GLU A 87 -1.50 -15.28 -2.25
C GLU A 87 -0.15 -14.80 -1.72
N VAL A 88 -0.21 -13.92 -0.74
CA VAL A 88 0.94 -13.43 0.03
C VAL A 88 0.88 -14.02 1.42
N VAL A 89 2.02 -14.55 1.87
CA VAL A 89 2.15 -15.31 3.12
C VAL A 89 3.17 -14.64 4.01
N TYR A 90 2.82 -14.49 5.28
CA TYR A 90 3.76 -14.16 6.32
C TYR A 90 4.32 -15.47 6.93
N GLU A 91 5.64 -15.60 6.95
CA GLU A 91 6.38 -16.73 7.52
C GLU A 91 7.18 -16.28 8.74
N PRO A 92 6.76 -16.58 9.98
CA PRO A 92 7.42 -16.09 11.20
C PRO A 92 8.84 -16.64 11.42
N ALA A 93 9.19 -17.75 10.76
CA ALA A 93 10.56 -18.28 10.78
C ALA A 93 11.52 -17.46 9.89
N ALA A 94 11.02 -16.75 8.88
CA ALA A 94 11.83 -15.94 7.99
C ALA A 94 12.03 -14.54 8.58
N ARG A 95 13.16 -14.34 9.28
CA ARG A 95 13.47 -13.10 10.00
C ARG A 95 14.62 -12.34 9.34
N CYS A 96 14.53 -11.02 9.33
CA CYS A 96 15.58 -10.12 8.87
C CYS A 96 15.60 -8.83 9.70
N GLU A 97 16.75 -8.15 9.74
CA GLU A 97 16.88 -6.84 10.38
C GLU A 97 16.72 -5.72 9.33
N HIS A 98 15.83 -4.76 9.61
CA HIS A 98 15.62 -3.61 8.74
C HIS A 98 16.04 -2.32 9.46
N ARG A 99 17.06 -1.64 8.93
CA ARG A 99 17.50 -0.33 9.42
C ARG A 99 16.60 0.79 8.92
N ARG A 100 15.40 0.90 9.50
CA ARG A 100 14.38 1.88 9.10
C ARG A 100 14.82 3.31 9.46
N ARG A 101 15.01 4.16 8.44
CA ARG A 101 15.31 5.60 8.62
C ARG A 101 14.06 6.48 8.61
N VAL A 102 13.02 6.06 7.90
CA VAL A 102 11.77 6.82 7.75
C VAL A 102 10.64 6.13 8.48
N THR A 103 10.13 6.79 9.52
CA THR A 103 8.97 6.32 10.29
C THR A 103 7.75 7.21 10.01
N PRO A 104 6.52 6.72 10.20
CA PRO A 104 5.32 7.53 10.08
C PRO A 104 5.34 8.79 10.97
N ALA A 105 5.94 8.71 12.15
CA ALA A 105 6.11 9.83 13.07
C ALA A 105 7.09 10.90 12.54
N GLY A 106 8.13 10.48 11.81
CA GLY A 106 9.11 11.37 11.20
C GLY A 106 8.65 12.05 9.90
N ARG A 107 7.42 11.81 9.44
CA ARG A 107 6.92 12.33 8.15
C ARG A 107 7.02 13.86 8.01
N ARG A 108 6.84 14.59 9.11
CA ARG A 108 6.95 16.06 9.14
C ARG A 108 8.38 16.56 8.84
N ALA A 109 9.39 15.75 9.10
CA ALA A 109 10.79 16.06 8.85
C ALA A 109 11.27 15.63 7.44
N LEU A 110 10.40 15.00 6.65
CA LEU A 110 10.75 14.59 5.29
C LEU A 110 10.82 15.80 4.35
N PRO A 111 11.69 15.76 3.33
CA PRO A 111 11.75 16.79 2.31
C PRO A 111 10.38 17.04 1.66
N PRO A 112 10.02 18.29 1.32
CA PRO A 112 8.73 18.63 0.70
C PRO A 112 8.39 17.77 -0.52
N GLU A 113 9.39 17.46 -1.35
CA GLU A 113 9.23 16.63 -2.53
C GLU A 113 8.77 15.19 -2.20
N VAL A 114 9.29 14.63 -1.10
CA VAL A 114 8.89 13.30 -0.63
C VAL A 114 7.45 13.31 -0.14
N ASN A 115 7.05 14.35 0.59
CA ASN A 115 5.67 14.52 1.04
C ASN A 115 4.70 14.67 -0.13
N ARG A 116 5.05 15.49 -1.13
CA ARG A 116 4.31 15.67 -2.39
C ARG A 116 4.11 14.35 -3.12
N ARG A 117 5.19 13.59 -3.36
CA ARG A 117 5.10 12.27 -4.02
C ARG A 117 4.28 11.28 -3.22
N SER A 118 4.45 11.26 -1.90
CA SER A 118 3.63 10.41 -1.04
C SER A 118 2.14 10.79 -1.07
N LEU A 119 1.78 12.06 -1.32
CA LEU A 119 0.40 12.45 -1.58
C LEU A 119 -0.06 11.99 -2.97
N GLN A 120 0.73 12.19 -4.02
CA GLN A 120 0.44 11.72 -5.38
C GLN A 120 0.17 10.20 -5.42
N ASN A 121 1.05 9.41 -4.81
CA ASN A 121 0.98 7.94 -4.81
C ASN A 121 -0.26 7.40 -4.11
N ARG A 122 -0.83 8.15 -3.15
CA ARG A 122 -2.13 7.79 -2.55
C ARG A 122 -3.22 7.71 -3.62
N TYR A 123 -3.22 8.65 -4.56
CA TYR A 123 -4.24 8.75 -5.60
C TYR A 123 -3.91 7.85 -6.81
N LEU A 124 -2.63 7.73 -7.20
CA LEU A 124 -2.21 6.78 -8.25
C LEU A 124 -2.70 5.37 -7.96
N TRP A 125 -2.32 4.85 -6.79
CA TRP A 125 -2.71 3.51 -6.35
C TRP A 125 -4.24 3.37 -6.23
N ARG A 126 -4.94 4.34 -5.63
CA ARG A 126 -6.41 4.27 -5.52
C ARG A 126 -7.11 4.26 -6.88
N CYS A 127 -6.69 5.13 -7.80
CA CYS A 127 -7.31 5.21 -9.11
C CYS A 127 -7.11 3.92 -9.93
N GLY A 128 -5.99 3.22 -9.72
CA GLY A 128 -5.73 1.91 -10.31
C GLY A 128 -6.72 0.84 -9.84
N HIS A 129 -6.95 0.74 -8.53
CA HIS A 129 -7.62 -0.43 -7.94
C HIS A 129 -9.03 -0.19 -7.38
N GLN A 130 -9.48 1.06 -7.23
CA GLN A 130 -10.86 1.32 -6.79
C GLN A 130 -11.85 0.82 -7.83
N SER A 131 -12.91 0.16 -7.37
CA SER A 131 -14.11 -0.18 -8.12
C SER A 131 -15.25 0.75 -7.71
N ALA A 132 -16.32 0.84 -8.50
CA ALA A 132 -17.48 1.64 -8.09
C ALA A 132 -18.07 1.09 -6.77
N GLY A 133 -18.16 -0.23 -6.65
CA GLY A 133 -18.66 -0.90 -5.45
C GLY A 133 -17.81 -0.60 -4.20
N ASN A 134 -16.49 -0.81 -4.27
CA ASN A 134 -15.65 -0.55 -3.11
C ASN A 134 -15.46 0.93 -2.81
N PHE A 135 -15.52 1.80 -3.82
CA PHE A 135 -15.51 3.24 -3.61
C PHE A 135 -16.71 3.66 -2.76
N LEU A 136 -17.92 3.22 -3.10
CA LEU A 136 -19.13 3.51 -2.32
C LEU A 136 -19.05 2.90 -0.91
N ALA A 137 -18.64 1.64 -0.80
CA ALA A 137 -18.53 0.94 0.48
C ALA A 137 -17.48 1.55 1.43
N THR A 138 -16.50 2.28 0.89
CA THR A 138 -15.41 2.91 1.67
C THR A 138 -15.47 4.43 1.67
N LEU A 139 -16.52 5.01 1.10
CA LEU A 139 -16.64 6.45 0.86
C LEU A 139 -16.44 7.31 2.11
N PRO A 140 -17.12 7.09 3.25
CA PRO A 140 -16.97 8.00 4.40
C PRO A 140 -15.55 8.01 4.97
N TRP A 141 -14.90 6.85 5.08
CA TRP A 141 -13.51 6.76 5.55
C TRP A 141 -12.52 7.38 4.56
N THR A 142 -12.75 7.16 3.27
CA THR A 142 -11.90 7.67 2.20
C THR A 142 -11.99 9.19 2.12
N LEU A 143 -13.22 9.72 2.10
CA LEU A 143 -13.50 11.14 2.05
C LEU A 143 -12.99 11.86 3.29
N GLY A 144 -13.27 11.34 4.50
CA GLY A 144 -12.77 11.94 5.74
C GLY A 144 -11.24 12.05 5.75
N ARG A 145 -10.54 11.03 5.21
CA ARG A 145 -9.07 11.07 5.10
C ARG A 145 -8.57 12.03 4.02
N ASP A 146 -9.26 12.14 2.88
CA ASP A 146 -8.92 13.11 1.83
C ASP A 146 -9.13 14.54 2.31
N LEU A 147 -10.23 14.83 2.99
CA LEU A 147 -10.50 16.13 3.60
C LEU A 147 -9.43 16.48 4.64
N ALA A 148 -9.06 15.53 5.50
CA ALA A 148 -7.97 15.74 6.46
C ALA A 148 -6.61 15.97 5.78
N ALA A 149 -6.32 15.28 4.66
CA ALA A 149 -5.10 15.53 3.88
C ALA A 149 -5.12 16.95 3.29
N LEU A 150 -6.23 17.32 2.66
CA LEU A 150 -6.38 18.61 2.00
C LEU A 150 -6.30 19.75 2.99
N ALA A 151 -7.00 19.66 4.12
CA ALA A 151 -6.94 20.65 5.20
C ALA A 151 -5.50 20.83 5.70
N TRP A 152 -4.76 19.74 5.92
CA TRP A 152 -3.36 19.80 6.32
C TRP A 152 -2.46 20.47 5.26
N VAL A 153 -2.63 20.12 3.99
CA VAL A 153 -1.84 20.72 2.89
C VAL A 153 -2.12 22.22 2.76
N LEU A 154 -3.38 22.65 2.91
CA LEU A 154 -3.74 24.06 2.84
C LEU A 154 -3.23 24.86 4.05
N ALA A 155 -3.27 24.27 5.25
CA ALA A 155 -2.94 24.95 6.50
C ALA A 155 -1.44 24.90 6.86
N CYS A 156 -0.74 23.80 6.57
CA CYS A 156 0.58 23.52 7.15
C CYS A 156 1.66 23.20 6.11
N GLU A 157 1.34 22.49 5.03
CA GLU A 157 2.34 21.94 4.10
C GLU A 157 1.92 22.17 2.64
N ARG A 158 1.97 23.44 2.20
CA ARG A 158 1.45 23.87 0.89
C ARG A 158 2.24 23.36 -0.31
N SER A 159 3.47 22.90 -0.12
CA SER A 159 4.31 22.31 -1.17
C SER A 159 3.66 21.11 -1.87
N SER A 160 2.82 20.36 -1.15
CA SER A 160 2.07 19.24 -1.72
C SER A 160 0.90 19.67 -2.62
N LEU A 161 0.52 20.95 -2.73
CA LEU A 161 -0.56 21.38 -3.63
C LEU A 161 -0.28 21.04 -5.10
N ALA A 162 0.99 21.09 -5.51
CA ALA A 162 1.43 20.70 -6.85
C ALA A 162 1.13 19.22 -7.16
N ALA A 163 0.91 18.37 -6.15
CA ALA A 163 0.44 17.00 -6.34
C ALA A 163 -0.92 16.96 -7.06
N TYR A 164 -1.88 17.81 -6.64
CA TYR A 164 -3.22 17.84 -7.22
C TYR A 164 -3.21 18.31 -8.67
N ALA A 165 -2.44 19.36 -8.98
CA ALA A 165 -2.25 19.83 -10.35
C ALA A 165 -1.62 18.75 -11.24
N TRP A 166 -0.62 18.03 -10.73
CA TRP A 166 -0.01 16.91 -11.44
C TRP A 166 -1.01 15.78 -11.68
N LEU A 167 -1.79 15.38 -10.68
CA LEU A 167 -2.83 14.34 -10.80
C LEU A 167 -3.88 14.71 -11.84
N TRP A 168 -4.30 15.98 -11.86
CA TRP A 168 -5.22 16.46 -12.88
C TRP A 168 -4.59 16.36 -14.27
N ARG A 169 -3.34 16.79 -14.45
CA ARG A 169 -2.66 16.75 -15.75
C ARG A 169 -2.47 15.32 -16.28
N HIS A 170 -2.18 14.35 -15.41
CA HIS A 170 -1.91 12.95 -15.79
C HIS A 170 -3.14 12.03 -15.65
N ARG A 171 -4.34 12.59 -15.45
CA ARG A 171 -5.59 11.83 -15.30
C ARG A 171 -5.88 10.88 -16.47
N GLY A 172 -5.41 11.20 -17.68
CA GLY A 172 -5.53 10.35 -18.85
C GLY A 172 -4.74 9.05 -18.69
N GLU A 173 -3.47 9.17 -18.34
CA GLU A 173 -2.58 8.03 -18.09
C GLU A 173 -3.05 7.16 -16.92
N MET A 174 -3.61 7.78 -15.88
CA MET A 174 -4.19 7.06 -14.75
C MET A 174 -5.42 6.24 -15.15
N ARG A 175 -6.28 6.79 -16.03
CA ARG A 175 -7.42 6.05 -16.58
C ARG A 175 -6.95 4.90 -17.47
N GLU A 176 -5.91 5.13 -18.27
CA GLU A 176 -5.31 4.08 -19.09
C GLU A 176 -4.76 2.95 -18.23
N ARG A 177 -3.95 3.29 -17.22
CA ARG A 177 -3.40 2.30 -16.29
C ARG A 177 -4.49 1.51 -15.59
N ARG A 178 -5.57 2.18 -15.16
CA ARG A 178 -6.75 1.51 -14.58
C ARG A 178 -7.40 0.54 -15.56
N ARG A 179 -7.50 0.90 -16.84
CA ARG A 179 -8.04 0.02 -17.89
C ARG A 179 -7.18 -1.22 -18.07
N GLN A 180 -5.86 -1.06 -18.16
CA GLN A 180 -4.91 -2.17 -18.24
C GLN A 180 -5.02 -3.12 -17.03
N LEU A 181 -5.03 -2.58 -15.81
CA LEU A 181 -5.18 -3.34 -14.57
C LEU A 181 -6.48 -4.16 -14.57
N ARG A 182 -7.60 -3.52 -14.93
CA ARG A 182 -8.92 -4.17 -14.97
C ARG A 182 -9.02 -5.26 -16.03
N ALA A 183 -8.42 -5.05 -17.20
CA ALA A 183 -8.45 -6.02 -18.29
C ALA A 183 -7.71 -7.32 -17.93
N ARG A 184 -6.71 -7.25 -17.04
CA ARG A 184 -5.91 -8.41 -16.59
C ARG A 184 -6.42 -9.07 -15.30
N ARG A 185 -7.39 -8.47 -14.63
CA ARG A 185 -7.92 -8.97 -13.36
C ARG A 185 -8.66 -10.30 -13.58
N THR A 186 -8.33 -11.31 -12.79
CA THR A 186 -9.07 -12.58 -12.74
C THR A 186 -9.82 -12.76 -11.44
N ALA A 187 -9.36 -12.12 -10.35
CA ALA A 187 -10.05 -12.19 -9.06
C ALA A 187 -11.46 -11.60 -9.13
N PRO A 188 -12.45 -12.20 -8.44
CA PRO A 188 -13.83 -11.72 -8.44
C PRO A 188 -13.92 -10.30 -7.85
N ALA A 189 -14.97 -9.57 -8.22
CA ALA A 189 -15.31 -8.31 -7.57
C ALA A 189 -15.45 -8.55 -6.04
N GLY A 190 -14.90 -7.68 -5.20
CA GLY A 190 -14.93 -7.89 -3.74
C GLY A 190 -13.73 -8.66 -3.16
N ALA A 191 -12.86 -9.27 -3.99
CA ALA A 191 -11.75 -10.09 -3.50
C ALA A 191 -10.73 -9.33 -2.64
N VAL A 192 -10.51 -8.04 -2.92
CA VAL A 192 -9.59 -7.19 -2.17
C VAL A 192 -10.27 -6.64 -0.91
N GLU A 193 -11.57 -6.40 -1.01
CA GLU A 193 -12.40 -5.76 -0.01
C GLU A 193 -12.47 -6.58 1.29
N ARG A 194 -12.33 -7.91 1.20
CA ARG A 194 -12.21 -8.80 2.36
C ARG A 194 -11.06 -8.44 3.29
N TRP A 195 -10.00 -7.82 2.75
CA TRP A 195 -8.82 -7.42 3.52
C TRP A 195 -8.99 -6.09 4.26
N PHE A 196 -10.06 -5.33 4.01
CA PHE A 196 -10.30 -4.09 4.72
C PHE A 196 -10.58 -4.33 6.21
N GLY A 197 -9.64 -3.91 7.06
CA GLY A 197 -9.72 -4.07 8.51
C GLY A 197 -9.31 -5.45 9.03
N ARG A 198 -8.88 -6.38 8.15
CA ARG A 198 -8.36 -7.69 8.56
C ARG A 198 -6.83 -7.65 8.66
N PRO A 199 -6.23 -8.11 9.78
CA PRO A 199 -4.78 -8.16 9.93
C PRO A 199 -4.14 -9.36 9.21
N GLY A 200 -4.89 -10.43 8.97
CA GLY A 200 -4.44 -11.69 8.38
C GLY A 200 -5.55 -12.74 8.42
N GLU A 201 -5.29 -13.87 7.77
CA GLU A 201 -6.13 -15.08 7.78
C GLU A 201 -5.23 -16.30 7.99
N ALA A 202 -5.73 -17.37 8.60
CA ALA A 202 -4.95 -18.60 8.76
C ALA A 202 -4.50 -19.14 7.38
N TRP A 203 -3.22 -19.53 7.29
CA TRP A 203 -2.66 -20.16 6.10
C TRP A 203 -3.15 -21.62 6.00
#